data_AF-A0A4W5QST9-F1
#
_entry.id   AF-A0A4W5QST9-F1
#
_cell.length_a   1.000
_cell.length_b   1.000
_cell.length_c   1.000
_cell.angle_alpha   90.00
_cell.angle_beta   90.00
_cell.angle_gamma   90.00
#
_symmetry.space_group_name_H-M   'P 1'
#
loop_
_entity.id
_entity.type
_entity.pdbx_description
1 polymer ?
#
loop_
_entity_poly.entity_id
_entity_poly.type
_entity_poly.pdbx_seq_one_letter_code
_entity_poly.pdbx_strand_id
1 'polypeptide(L)'
;MNTIFSSQIKSMELTVSHAEKYLGQFCSLLASYTRKTAKLRDQADMLVRQLNDFSNTEDPELRTCLKNLAEDLAMVQDYRQAEVERLETKVVTPLKAYGDIVENKRADLKRFNADRNRAVKELQKLEKLQQKNPSDRQRIFQAEVNAQKATNDAHRSTRQLEETISDFQRQKLEDIKRIFTDFITVEMVFHAKALEVYTHTFQNLDSMDIDKDLELFTGRIRVFNSPLDNQTLLPSSMAHQPSPTLGSSLRHTAESAKKSRSSILQRQRGVEEEEEEDDEEEEEEESEIEAQQSRQSYASQYTQILRQKN
;
A
#
# COMPACT_ATOMS: atom_id res chain seq x y z
N MET A 1 31.40 2.25 -40.12
CA MET A 1 31.44 2.92 -38.79
C MET A 1 30.12 3.59 -38.43
N ASN A 2 29.65 4.63 -39.16
CA ASN A 2 28.47 5.42 -38.79
C ASN A 2 27.22 4.62 -38.35
N THR A 3 26.93 3.49 -38.98
CA THR A 3 25.74 2.67 -38.67
C THR A 3 25.79 2.00 -37.28
N ILE A 4 26.97 1.58 -36.82
CA ILE A 4 27.15 0.88 -35.54
C ILE A 4 27.08 1.87 -34.38
N PHE A 5 27.74 3.02 -34.51
CA PHE A 5 27.59 4.11 -33.53
C PHE A 5 26.14 4.61 -33.47
N SER A 6 25.42 4.64 -34.59
CA SER A 6 23.99 4.99 -34.62
C SER A 6 23.11 4.00 -33.85
N SER A 7 23.35 2.68 -33.96
CA SER A 7 22.57 1.68 -33.22
C SER A 7 22.88 1.66 -31.72
N GLN A 8 24.14 1.87 -31.32
CA GLN A 8 24.53 1.95 -29.90
C GLN A 8 23.85 3.13 -29.19
N ILE A 9 23.86 4.32 -29.81
CA ILE A 9 23.22 5.52 -29.24
C ILE A 9 21.70 5.32 -29.11
N LYS A 10 21.04 4.74 -30.12
CA LYS A 10 19.61 4.40 -30.03
C LYS A 10 19.31 3.44 -28.88
N SER A 11 20.19 2.49 -28.59
CA SER A 11 20.05 1.59 -27.45
C SER A 11 20.11 2.34 -26.11
N MET A 12 21.01 3.32 -25.98
CA MET A 12 21.11 4.18 -24.79
C MET A 12 19.86 5.06 -24.63
N GLU A 13 19.40 5.68 -25.71
CA GLU A 13 18.18 6.49 -25.73
C GLU A 13 16.95 5.66 -25.31
N LEU A 14 16.76 4.46 -25.90
CA LEU A 14 15.70 3.53 -25.53
C LEU A 14 15.82 3.06 -24.07
N THR A 15 17.03 2.87 -23.54
CA THR A 15 17.26 2.45 -22.15
C THR A 15 16.75 3.47 -21.14
N VAL A 16 16.88 4.77 -21.44
CA VAL A 16 16.35 5.87 -20.62
C VAL A 16 14.84 6.01 -20.85
N SER A 17 14.36 6.05 -22.09
CA SER A 17 12.92 6.20 -22.40
C SER A 17 12.06 5.05 -21.86
N HIS A 18 12.56 3.81 -21.88
CA HIS A 18 11.87 2.68 -21.24
C HIS A 18 11.86 2.78 -19.72
N ALA A 19 12.95 3.26 -19.11
CA ALA A 19 12.98 3.48 -17.66
C ALA A 19 11.96 4.55 -17.26
N GLU A 20 11.90 5.67 -18.00
CA GLU A 20 10.89 6.72 -17.82
C GLU A 20 9.47 6.16 -17.82
N LYS A 21 9.11 5.47 -18.92
CA LYS A 21 7.75 4.96 -19.13
C LYS A 21 7.37 3.96 -18.04
N TYR A 22 8.17 2.92 -17.85
CA TYR A 22 7.76 1.80 -16.99
C TYR A 22 7.92 2.11 -15.51
N LEU A 23 8.96 2.86 -15.09
CA LEU A 23 9.10 3.24 -13.68
C LEU A 23 8.09 4.32 -13.28
N GLY A 24 7.73 5.23 -14.20
CA GLY A 24 6.60 6.15 -14.00
C GLY A 24 5.28 5.40 -13.86
N GLN A 25 4.97 4.47 -14.76
CA GLN A 25 3.78 3.62 -14.68
C GLN A 25 3.73 2.78 -13.38
N PHE A 26 4.85 2.19 -12.96
CA PHE A 26 4.92 1.49 -11.67
C PHE A 26 4.75 2.44 -10.48
N CYS A 27 5.29 3.65 -10.53
CA CYS A 27 5.13 4.66 -9.48
C CYS A 27 3.65 5.03 -9.29
N SER A 28 2.94 5.38 -10.37
CA SER A 28 1.52 5.73 -10.31
C SER A 28 0.66 4.56 -9.82
N LEU A 29 0.90 3.35 -10.35
CA LEU A 29 0.14 2.16 -9.95
C LEU A 29 0.36 1.79 -8.49
N LEU A 30 1.60 1.84 -7.98
CA LEU A 30 1.92 1.48 -6.60
C LEU A 30 1.54 2.59 -5.60
N ALA A 31 1.54 3.86 -6.02
CA ALA A 31 0.93 4.94 -5.24
C ALA A 31 -0.60 4.75 -5.13
N SER A 32 -1.29 4.50 -6.25
CA SER A 32 -2.74 4.20 -6.28
C SER A 32 -3.08 2.98 -5.43
N TYR A 33 -2.30 1.91 -5.53
CA TYR A 33 -2.41 0.72 -4.67
C TYR A 33 -2.29 1.09 -3.17
N THR A 34 -1.24 1.83 -2.79
CA THR A 34 -1.00 2.24 -1.39
C THR A 34 -2.14 3.11 -0.85
N ARG A 35 -2.66 4.05 -1.66
CA ARG A 35 -3.86 4.86 -1.32
C ARG A 35 -5.11 4.00 -1.16
N LYS A 36 -5.34 3.01 -2.04
CA LYS A 36 -6.47 2.08 -1.96
C LYS A 36 -6.38 1.18 -0.71
N THR A 37 -5.17 0.76 -0.30
CA THR A 37 -4.94 0.05 0.98
C THR A 37 -5.23 0.92 2.20
N ALA A 38 -4.87 2.21 2.16
CA ALA A 38 -5.24 3.17 3.22
C ALA A 38 -6.76 3.36 3.31
N LYS A 39 -7.47 3.55 2.18
CA LYS A 39 -8.94 3.63 2.16
C LYS A 39 -9.61 2.35 2.71
N LEU A 40 -9.00 1.17 2.50
CA LEU A 40 -9.49 -0.09 3.08
C LEU A 40 -9.33 -0.14 4.62
N ARG A 41 -8.26 0.42 5.18
CA ARG A 41 -8.10 0.62 6.64
C ARG A 41 -9.24 1.47 7.19
N ASP A 42 -9.53 2.59 6.55
CA ASP A 42 -10.56 3.54 7.02
C ASP A 42 -11.96 2.94 7.06
N GLN A 43 -12.31 2.15 6.04
CA GLN A 43 -13.57 1.40 6.01
C GLN A 43 -13.63 0.32 7.12
N ALA A 44 -12.52 -0.34 7.41
CA ALA A 44 -12.45 -1.30 8.52
C ALA A 44 -12.55 -0.60 9.89
N ASP A 45 -11.98 0.59 10.07
CA ASP A 45 -12.15 1.39 11.29
C ASP A 45 -13.60 1.85 11.49
N MET A 46 -14.35 2.11 10.41
CA MET A 46 -15.80 2.35 10.49
C MET A 46 -16.55 1.09 10.95
N LEU A 47 -16.19 -0.09 10.43
CA LEU A 47 -16.76 -1.37 10.87
C LEU A 47 -16.46 -1.66 12.34
N VAL A 48 -15.25 -1.40 12.82
CA VAL A 48 -14.87 -1.51 14.25
C VAL A 48 -15.77 -0.66 15.14
N ARG A 49 -16.14 0.56 14.71
CA ARG A 49 -17.07 1.43 15.45
C ARG A 49 -18.48 0.83 15.48
N GLN A 50 -19.01 0.41 14.33
CA GLN A 50 -20.35 -0.21 14.27
C GLN A 50 -20.45 -1.50 15.09
N LEU A 51 -19.42 -2.35 15.10
CA LEU A 51 -19.36 -3.55 15.93
C LEU A 51 -19.40 -3.20 17.42
N ASN A 52 -18.66 -2.16 17.85
CA ASN A 52 -18.71 -1.67 19.22
C ASN A 52 -20.10 -1.12 19.58
N ASP A 53 -20.70 -0.29 18.72
CA ASP A 53 -22.03 0.29 18.96
C ASP A 53 -23.11 -0.80 19.08
N PHE A 54 -23.14 -1.75 18.14
CA PHE A 54 -24.06 -2.88 18.16
C PHE A 54 -23.83 -3.80 19.38
N SER A 55 -22.58 -4.10 19.75
CA SER A 55 -22.30 -4.93 20.93
C SER A 55 -22.92 -4.39 22.22
N ASN A 56 -23.16 -3.08 22.33
CA ASN A 56 -23.77 -2.47 23.50
C ASN A 56 -25.29 -2.70 23.59
N THR A 57 -25.97 -3.08 22.49
CA THR A 57 -27.39 -3.47 22.50
C THR A 57 -27.58 -4.94 22.87
N GLU A 58 -26.60 -5.78 22.56
CA GLU A 58 -26.71 -7.23 22.64
C GLU A 58 -26.44 -7.82 24.03
N ASP A 59 -26.82 -9.09 24.21
CA ASP A 59 -26.67 -9.84 25.44
C ASP A 59 -25.21 -10.22 25.77
N PRO A 60 -24.89 -10.63 27.02
CA PRO A 60 -23.51 -10.68 27.50
C PRO A 60 -22.55 -11.55 26.69
N GLU A 61 -23.00 -12.67 26.12
CA GLU A 61 -22.11 -13.52 25.33
C GLU A 61 -21.80 -12.86 23.97
N LEU A 62 -22.83 -12.53 23.19
CA LEU A 62 -22.69 -11.87 21.89
C LEU A 62 -21.97 -10.52 22.00
N ARG A 63 -22.29 -9.72 23.02
CA ARG A 63 -21.57 -8.48 23.36
C ARG A 63 -20.08 -8.70 23.56
N THR A 64 -19.69 -9.77 24.25
CA THR A 64 -18.28 -10.06 24.53
C THR A 64 -17.58 -10.50 23.25
N CYS A 65 -18.19 -11.40 22.46
CA CYS A 65 -17.63 -11.85 21.19
C CYS A 65 -17.50 -10.71 20.16
N LEU A 66 -18.50 -9.81 20.05
CA LEU A 66 -18.44 -8.65 19.16
C LEU A 66 -17.38 -7.62 19.58
N LYS A 67 -17.16 -7.42 20.89
CA LYS A 67 -16.08 -6.54 21.37
C LYS A 67 -14.69 -7.13 21.09
N ASN A 68 -14.51 -8.43 21.34
CA ASN A 68 -13.26 -9.12 21.00
C ASN A 68 -12.99 -9.06 19.48
N LEU A 69 -14.01 -9.26 18.64
CA LEU A 69 -13.91 -9.10 17.18
C LEU A 69 -13.52 -7.67 16.79
N ALA A 70 -14.10 -6.65 17.42
CA ALA A 70 -13.78 -5.25 17.13
C ALA A 70 -12.34 -4.88 17.58
N GLU A 71 -11.88 -5.38 18.73
CA GLU A 71 -10.50 -5.17 19.22
C GLU A 71 -9.46 -5.86 18.31
N ASP A 72 -9.70 -7.12 17.92
CA ASP A 72 -8.83 -7.85 16.98
C ASP A 72 -8.82 -7.21 15.58
N LEU A 73 -9.98 -6.79 15.06
CA LEU A 73 -10.08 -6.13 13.76
C LEU A 73 -9.35 -4.76 13.74
N ALA A 74 -9.40 -4.02 14.86
CA ALA A 74 -8.61 -2.80 15.03
C ALA A 74 -7.09 -3.10 15.03
N MET A 75 -6.66 -4.19 15.67
CA MET A 75 -5.26 -4.62 15.63
C MET A 75 -4.80 -4.96 14.21
N VAL A 76 -5.67 -5.54 13.38
CA VAL A 76 -5.37 -5.73 11.94
C VAL A 76 -5.21 -4.39 11.22
N GLN A 77 -5.92 -3.33 11.62
CA GLN A 77 -5.80 -2.00 11.03
C GLN A 77 -4.49 -1.30 11.45
N ASP A 78 -4.01 -1.49 12.69
CA ASP A 78 -2.67 -1.05 13.10
C ASP A 78 -1.58 -1.69 12.23
N TYR A 79 -1.71 -3.00 11.93
CA TYR A 79 -0.78 -3.68 11.02
C TYR A 79 -0.91 -3.19 9.57
N ARG A 80 -2.12 -2.87 9.10
CA ARG A 80 -2.36 -2.28 7.77
C ARG A 80 -1.80 -0.86 7.66
N GLN A 81 -1.84 -0.07 8.74
CA GLN A 81 -1.19 1.24 8.76
C GLN A 81 0.33 1.11 8.61
N ALA A 82 0.94 0.16 9.34
CA ALA A 82 2.36 -0.13 9.20
C ALA A 82 2.74 -0.69 7.81
N GLU A 83 1.81 -1.36 7.12
CA GLU A 83 1.95 -1.75 5.71
C GLU A 83 1.95 -0.53 4.79
N VAL A 84 0.93 0.33 4.86
CA VAL A 84 0.82 1.58 4.07
C VAL A 84 2.08 2.46 4.21
N GLU A 85 2.55 2.70 5.43
CA GLU A 85 3.77 3.48 5.67
C GLU A 85 5.02 2.85 5.05
N ARG A 86 5.11 1.51 5.03
CA ARG A 86 6.25 0.79 4.44
C ARG A 86 6.18 0.74 2.92
N LEU A 87 4.98 0.61 2.34
CA LEU A 87 4.77 0.71 0.90
C LEU A 87 5.18 2.12 0.41
N GLU A 88 4.71 3.18 1.08
CA GLU A 88 5.05 4.56 0.69
C GLU A 88 6.55 4.83 0.78
N THR A 89 7.20 4.41 1.88
CA THR A 89 8.63 4.71 2.12
C THR A 89 9.60 3.81 1.34
N LYS A 90 9.27 2.53 1.12
CA LYS A 90 10.19 1.56 0.49
C LYS A 90 9.88 1.25 -0.97
N VAL A 91 8.67 1.53 -1.44
CA VAL A 91 8.21 1.19 -2.79
C VAL A 91 7.91 2.45 -3.59
N VAL A 92 6.99 3.30 -3.11
CA VAL A 92 6.55 4.50 -3.83
C VAL A 92 7.67 5.56 -3.88
N THR A 93 8.27 5.90 -2.74
CA THR A 93 9.31 6.94 -2.66
C THR A 93 10.53 6.64 -3.56
N PRO A 94 11.10 5.42 -3.59
CA PRO A 94 12.20 5.11 -4.51
C PRO A 94 11.79 5.11 -5.99
N LEU A 95 10.55 4.73 -6.34
CA LEU A 95 10.04 4.84 -7.71
C LEU A 95 9.85 6.31 -8.12
N LYS A 96 9.35 7.16 -7.22
CA LYS A 96 9.18 8.60 -7.45
C LYS A 96 10.51 9.30 -7.74
N ALA A 97 11.58 8.91 -7.04
CA ALA A 97 12.93 9.42 -7.26
C ALA A 97 13.47 9.14 -8.68
N TYR A 98 12.92 8.16 -9.42
CA TYR A 98 13.33 7.94 -10.81
C TYR A 98 12.89 9.04 -11.78
N GLY A 99 11.95 9.92 -11.42
CA GLY A 99 11.63 11.12 -12.20
C GLY A 99 12.87 11.99 -12.42
N ASP A 100 13.48 12.46 -11.33
CA ASP A 100 14.69 13.28 -11.36
C ASP A 100 15.87 12.55 -12.01
N ILE A 101 16.07 11.25 -11.68
CA ILE A 101 17.17 10.46 -12.24
C ILE A 101 17.06 10.39 -13.76
N VAL A 102 15.87 10.12 -14.29
CA VAL A 102 15.63 9.98 -15.72
C VAL A 102 15.70 11.33 -16.44
N GLU A 103 15.19 12.41 -15.85
CA GLU A 103 15.34 13.76 -16.40
C GLU A 103 16.81 14.14 -16.57
N ASN A 104 17.64 13.89 -15.55
CA ASN A 104 19.08 14.13 -15.62
C ASN A 104 19.74 13.31 -16.75
N LYS A 105 19.41 12.02 -16.90
CA LYS A 105 19.95 11.19 -17.99
C LYS A 105 19.47 11.63 -19.38
N ARG A 106 18.24 12.14 -19.49
CA ARG A 106 17.74 12.78 -20.72
C ARG A 106 18.52 14.06 -21.05
N ALA A 107 18.88 14.87 -20.04
CA ALA A 107 19.71 16.05 -20.24
C ALA A 107 21.14 15.70 -20.72
N ASP A 108 21.75 14.65 -20.16
CA ASP A 108 23.05 14.11 -20.60
C ASP A 108 23.00 13.65 -22.08
N LEU A 109 21.98 12.84 -22.43
CA LEU A 109 21.75 12.39 -23.81
C LEU A 109 21.54 13.56 -24.79
N LYS A 110 20.84 14.62 -24.38
CA LYS A 110 20.60 15.81 -25.19
C LYS A 110 21.89 16.60 -25.45
N ARG A 111 22.76 16.74 -24.44
CA ARG A 111 24.09 17.37 -24.56
C ARG A 111 24.98 16.57 -25.51
N PHE A 112 25.10 15.26 -25.28
CA PHE A 112 25.86 14.35 -26.15
C PHE A 112 25.40 14.43 -27.62
N ASN A 113 24.09 14.41 -27.86
CA ASN A 113 23.53 14.52 -29.21
C ASN A 113 23.87 15.85 -29.89
N ALA A 114 23.98 16.96 -29.15
CA ALA A 114 24.39 18.25 -29.71
C ALA A 114 25.84 18.23 -30.21
N ASP A 115 26.77 17.63 -29.44
CA ASP A 115 28.18 17.51 -29.83
C ASP A 115 28.38 16.56 -31.00
N ARG A 116 27.68 15.41 -31.01
CA ARG A 116 27.64 14.51 -32.17
C ARG A 116 27.12 15.21 -33.42
N ASN A 117 26.02 15.94 -33.31
CA ASN A 117 25.45 16.70 -34.42
C ASN A 117 26.38 17.82 -34.92
N ARG A 118 27.22 18.39 -34.04
CA ARG A 118 28.30 19.32 -34.43
C ARG A 118 29.38 18.60 -35.25
N ALA A 119 29.88 17.45 -34.79
CA ALA A 119 30.87 16.66 -35.51
C ALA A 119 30.39 16.26 -36.91
N VAL A 120 29.15 15.76 -37.03
CA VAL A 120 28.53 15.42 -38.32
C VAL A 120 28.45 16.66 -39.25
N LYS A 121 28.10 17.84 -38.72
CA LYS A 121 28.04 19.08 -39.51
C LYS A 121 29.41 19.54 -40.00
N GLU A 122 30.46 19.45 -39.18
CA GLU A 122 31.82 19.82 -39.61
C GLU A 122 32.37 18.85 -40.66
N LEU A 123 32.13 17.54 -40.52
CA LEU A 123 32.49 16.54 -41.54
C LEU A 123 31.77 16.81 -42.88
N GLN A 124 30.47 17.10 -42.85
CA GLN A 124 29.70 17.46 -44.06
C GLN A 124 30.16 18.78 -44.70
N LYS A 125 30.66 19.74 -43.92
CA LYS A 125 31.26 20.97 -44.45
C LYS A 125 32.58 20.68 -45.16
N LEU A 126 33.45 19.87 -44.54
CA LEU A 126 34.73 19.46 -45.11
C LEU A 126 34.53 18.75 -46.46
N GLU A 127 33.66 17.73 -46.50
CA GLU A 127 33.34 16.98 -47.72
C GLU A 127 32.82 17.89 -48.85
N LYS A 128 31.89 18.81 -48.54
CA LYS A 128 31.37 19.78 -49.51
C LYS A 128 32.43 20.75 -50.01
N LEU A 129 33.38 21.14 -49.16
CA LEU A 129 34.47 22.05 -49.53
C LEU A 129 35.47 21.35 -50.47
N GLN A 130 35.85 20.11 -50.13
CA GLN A 130 36.72 19.24 -50.94
C GLN A 130 36.13 18.99 -52.33
N GLN A 131 34.82 18.71 -52.42
CA GLN A 131 34.14 18.48 -53.71
C GLN A 131 34.02 19.76 -54.56
N LYS A 132 33.76 20.92 -53.95
CA LYS A 132 33.47 22.17 -54.70
C LYS A 132 34.72 22.96 -55.09
N ASN A 133 35.73 23.03 -54.23
CA ASN A 133 36.93 23.86 -54.43
C ASN A 133 38.22 23.10 -54.05
N PRO A 134 38.58 22.02 -54.79
CA PRO A 134 39.74 21.18 -54.45
C PRO A 134 41.10 21.92 -54.46
N SER A 135 41.18 23.07 -55.14
CA SER A 135 42.39 23.91 -55.18
C SER A 135 42.59 24.77 -53.93
N ASP A 136 41.56 25.00 -53.11
CA ASP A 136 41.62 25.85 -51.92
C ASP A 136 42.18 25.09 -50.70
N ARG A 137 43.45 24.69 -50.81
CA ARG A 137 44.15 23.87 -49.81
C ARG A 137 44.13 24.49 -48.41
N GLN A 138 44.20 25.82 -48.30
CA GLN A 138 44.23 26.51 -47.02
C GLN A 138 42.87 26.42 -46.30
N ARG A 139 41.74 26.62 -47.01
CA ARG A 139 40.42 26.43 -46.39
C ARG A 139 40.11 24.97 -46.10
N ILE A 140 40.55 24.04 -46.95
CA ILE A 140 40.39 22.59 -46.72
C ILE A 140 41.12 22.19 -45.43
N PHE A 141 42.39 22.56 -45.27
CA PHE A 141 43.16 22.26 -44.06
C PHE A 141 42.49 22.83 -42.78
N GLN A 142 41.98 24.07 -42.83
CA GLN A 142 41.28 24.66 -41.68
C GLN A 142 39.96 23.93 -41.34
N ALA A 143 39.21 23.51 -42.35
CA ALA A 143 37.99 22.71 -42.16
C ALA A 143 38.31 21.31 -41.61
N GLU A 144 39.42 20.72 -42.04
CA GLU A 144 39.91 19.41 -41.59
C GLU A 144 40.30 19.44 -40.10
N VAL A 145 41.06 20.45 -39.66
CA VAL A 145 41.38 20.66 -38.24
C VAL A 145 40.10 20.83 -37.39
N ASN A 146 39.11 21.59 -37.89
CA ASN A 146 37.84 21.81 -37.19
C ASN A 146 37.02 20.51 -37.08
N ALA A 147 36.93 19.74 -38.17
CA ALA A 147 36.22 18.47 -38.21
C ALA A 147 36.90 17.41 -37.33
N GLN A 148 38.24 17.34 -37.34
CA GLN A 148 39.00 16.43 -36.47
C GLN A 148 38.81 16.78 -35.00
N LYS A 149 38.84 18.06 -34.63
CA LYS A 149 38.56 18.51 -33.25
C LYS A 149 37.15 18.08 -32.81
N ALA A 150 36.13 18.43 -33.58
CA ALA A 150 34.74 18.08 -33.26
C ALA A 150 34.52 16.56 -33.19
N THR A 151 35.22 15.78 -34.02
CA THR A 151 35.17 14.31 -34.01
C THR A 151 35.86 13.72 -32.77
N ASN A 152 37.01 14.27 -32.36
CA ASN A 152 37.69 13.87 -31.12
C ASN A 152 36.83 14.20 -29.88
N ASP A 153 36.23 15.39 -29.84
CA ASP A 153 35.32 15.81 -28.76
C ASP A 153 34.11 14.86 -28.68
N ALA A 154 33.51 14.51 -29.83
CA ALA A 154 32.41 13.55 -29.90
C ALA A 154 32.82 12.12 -29.46
N HIS A 155 33.99 11.63 -29.86
CA HIS A 155 34.47 10.31 -29.41
C HIS A 155 34.72 10.25 -27.90
N ARG A 156 35.20 11.36 -27.30
CA ARG A 156 35.35 11.46 -25.84
C ARG A 156 33.99 11.44 -25.15
N SER A 157 33.01 12.20 -25.66
CA SER A 157 31.67 12.23 -25.06
C SER A 157 30.92 10.90 -25.23
N THR A 158 31.16 10.13 -26.30
CA THR A 158 30.59 8.76 -26.44
C THR A 158 31.02 7.85 -25.30
N ARG A 159 32.32 7.80 -24.97
CA ARG A 159 32.82 6.93 -23.88
C ARG A 159 32.26 7.33 -22.52
N GLN A 160 32.21 8.64 -22.25
CA GLN A 160 31.60 9.15 -21.02
C GLN A 160 30.10 8.81 -20.95
N LEU A 161 29.37 8.85 -22.06
CA LEU A 161 27.97 8.43 -22.10
C LEU A 161 27.82 6.91 -21.92
N GLU A 162 28.70 6.09 -22.52
CA GLU A 162 28.73 4.63 -22.34
C GLU A 162 28.87 4.26 -20.85
N GLU A 163 29.80 4.89 -20.14
CA GLU A 163 29.98 4.74 -18.68
C GLU A 163 28.71 5.21 -17.93
N THR A 164 28.25 6.44 -18.21
CA THR A 164 27.09 7.07 -17.55
C THR A 164 25.78 6.27 -17.68
N ILE A 165 25.56 5.64 -18.84
CA ILE A 165 24.38 4.81 -19.12
C ILE A 165 24.56 3.39 -18.56
N SER A 166 25.79 2.86 -18.51
CA SER A 166 26.08 1.57 -17.88
C SER A 166 25.83 1.63 -16.37
N ASP A 167 26.27 2.70 -15.71
CA ASP A 167 26.03 2.92 -14.28
C ASP A 167 24.55 3.14 -13.98
N PHE A 168 23.84 3.91 -14.81
CA PHE A 168 22.38 4.05 -14.72
C PHE A 168 21.65 2.70 -14.88
N GLN A 169 22.06 1.88 -15.84
CA GLN A 169 21.46 0.56 -16.07
C GLN A 169 21.74 -0.39 -14.89
N ARG A 170 22.94 -0.32 -14.28
CA ARG A 170 23.26 -1.04 -13.04
C ARG A 170 22.35 -0.60 -11.89
N GLN A 171 22.32 0.70 -11.59
CA GLN A 171 21.51 1.28 -10.52
C GLN A 171 20.04 0.87 -10.65
N LYS A 172 19.48 0.95 -11.86
CA LYS A 172 18.11 0.54 -12.16
C LYS A 172 17.84 -0.94 -11.88
N LEU A 173 18.77 -1.83 -12.23
CA LEU A 173 18.61 -3.28 -11.97
C LEU A 173 18.66 -3.59 -10.46
N GLU A 174 19.56 -2.94 -9.73
CA GLU A 174 19.72 -3.09 -8.29
C GLU A 174 18.50 -2.51 -7.53
N ASP A 175 18.00 -1.34 -7.95
CA ASP A 175 16.80 -0.71 -7.40
C ASP A 175 15.51 -1.49 -7.68
N ILE A 176 15.26 -1.90 -8.93
CA ILE A 176 14.08 -2.72 -9.27
C ILE A 176 14.07 -3.99 -8.41
N LYS A 177 15.22 -4.67 -8.28
CA LYS A 177 15.33 -5.85 -7.42
C LYS A 177 14.98 -5.53 -5.97
N ARG A 178 15.51 -4.44 -5.41
CA ARG A 178 15.23 -3.99 -4.04
C ARG A 178 13.75 -3.66 -3.85
N ILE A 179 13.20 -2.76 -4.66
CA ILE A 179 11.83 -2.24 -4.59
C ILE A 179 10.81 -3.38 -4.59
N PHE A 180 10.90 -4.33 -5.54
CA PHE A 180 9.96 -5.44 -5.59
C PHE A 180 10.21 -6.51 -4.52
N THR A 181 11.43 -6.64 -3.99
CA THR A 181 11.70 -7.49 -2.82
C THR A 181 11.09 -6.87 -1.55
N ASP A 182 11.24 -5.56 -1.36
CA ASP A 182 10.64 -4.82 -0.25
C ASP A 182 9.11 -4.88 -0.33
N PHE A 183 8.50 -4.66 -1.51
CA PHE A 183 7.05 -4.82 -1.72
C PHE A 183 6.55 -6.19 -1.25
N ILE A 184 7.11 -7.28 -1.79
CA ILE A 184 6.72 -8.65 -1.42
C ILE A 184 6.92 -8.90 0.08
N THR A 185 8.01 -8.38 0.67
CA THR A 185 8.30 -8.56 2.10
C THR A 185 7.31 -7.81 2.99
N VAL A 186 6.84 -6.62 2.58
CA VAL A 186 5.84 -5.83 3.31
C VAL A 186 4.49 -6.57 3.33
N GLU A 187 4.00 -6.97 2.15
CA GLU A 187 2.76 -7.77 1.99
C GLU A 187 2.82 -9.07 2.82
N MET A 188 3.94 -9.80 2.76
CA MET A 188 4.13 -11.03 3.53
C MET A 188 4.04 -10.80 5.04
N VAL A 189 4.61 -9.71 5.55
CA VAL A 189 4.57 -9.37 6.98
C VAL A 189 3.15 -9.00 7.41
N PHE A 190 2.43 -8.21 6.60
CA PHE A 190 1.03 -7.88 6.88
C PHE A 190 0.14 -9.13 6.86
N HIS A 191 0.17 -9.91 5.78
CA HIS A 191 -0.65 -11.12 5.65
C HIS A 191 -0.38 -12.16 6.74
N ALA A 192 0.88 -12.35 7.14
CA ALA A 192 1.22 -13.24 8.25
C ALA A 192 0.58 -12.78 9.57
N LYS A 193 0.59 -11.46 9.85
CA LYS A 193 -0.02 -10.91 11.07
C LYS A 193 -1.54 -10.86 11.02
N ALA A 194 -2.13 -10.55 9.86
CA ALA A 194 -3.57 -10.64 9.67
C ALA A 194 -4.07 -12.08 9.86
N LEU A 195 -3.37 -13.09 9.32
CA LEU A 195 -3.71 -14.50 9.50
C LEU A 195 -3.61 -14.94 10.97
N GLU A 196 -2.55 -14.54 11.68
CA GLU A 196 -2.37 -14.80 13.12
C GLU A 196 -3.54 -14.25 13.95
N VAL A 197 -3.91 -12.99 13.74
CA VAL A 197 -5.05 -12.36 14.46
C VAL A 197 -6.37 -13.01 14.06
N TYR A 198 -6.69 -13.12 12.76
CA TYR A 198 -7.97 -13.72 12.32
C TYR A 198 -8.15 -15.18 12.76
N THR A 199 -7.07 -15.96 12.92
CA THR A 199 -7.15 -17.33 13.46
C THR A 199 -7.61 -17.33 14.92
N HIS A 200 -7.12 -16.39 15.73
CA HIS A 200 -7.58 -16.18 17.10
C HIS A 200 -9.02 -15.68 17.15
N THR A 201 -9.37 -14.66 16.35
CA THR A 201 -10.72 -14.09 16.31
C THR A 201 -11.76 -15.12 15.88
N PHE A 202 -11.43 -15.99 14.91
CA PHE A 202 -12.29 -17.07 14.48
C PHE A 202 -12.60 -18.04 15.62
N GLN A 203 -11.59 -18.44 16.41
CA GLN A 203 -11.79 -19.34 17.56
C GLN A 203 -12.68 -18.71 18.64
N ASN A 204 -12.57 -17.40 18.86
CA ASN A 204 -13.42 -16.66 19.81
C ASN A 204 -14.88 -16.52 19.36
N LEU A 205 -15.15 -16.57 18.05
CA LEU A 205 -16.51 -16.58 17.50
C LEU A 205 -17.10 -18.00 17.46
N ASP A 206 -16.29 -19.00 17.09
CA ASP A 206 -16.69 -20.42 17.04
C ASP A 206 -17.03 -21.00 18.43
N SER A 207 -16.41 -20.46 19.48
CA SER A 207 -16.66 -20.86 20.88
C SER A 207 -17.76 -20.06 21.61
N MET A 208 -18.50 -19.19 20.91
CA MET A 208 -19.59 -18.40 21.47
C MET A 208 -20.78 -19.27 21.92
N ASP A 209 -21.16 -19.19 23.19
CA ASP A 209 -22.28 -19.97 23.75
C ASP A 209 -23.62 -19.26 23.51
N ILE A 210 -24.25 -19.58 22.38
CA ILE A 210 -25.54 -19.02 21.95
C ILE A 210 -26.66 -19.31 22.96
N ASP A 211 -26.62 -20.45 23.66
CA ASP A 211 -27.71 -20.88 24.54
C ASP A 211 -27.84 -19.97 25.78
N LYS A 212 -26.74 -19.41 26.30
CA LYS A 212 -26.78 -18.43 27.42
C LYS A 212 -27.62 -17.19 27.07
N ASP A 213 -27.39 -16.60 25.91
CA ASP A 213 -28.09 -15.39 25.49
C ASP A 213 -29.55 -15.73 25.14
N LEU A 214 -29.83 -16.91 24.58
CA LEU A 214 -31.20 -17.41 24.37
C LEU A 214 -31.96 -17.67 25.68
N GLU A 215 -31.31 -18.17 26.73
CA GLU A 215 -31.90 -18.32 28.07
C GLU A 215 -32.26 -16.96 28.68
N LEU A 216 -31.35 -15.97 28.60
CA LEU A 216 -31.59 -14.60 29.06
C LEU A 216 -32.73 -13.93 28.29
N PHE A 217 -32.73 -14.03 26.97
CA PHE A 217 -33.80 -13.53 26.10
C PHE A 217 -35.15 -14.18 26.46
N THR A 218 -35.18 -15.51 26.56
CA THR A 218 -36.38 -16.28 26.95
C THR A 218 -36.90 -15.85 28.33
N GLY A 219 -36.00 -15.59 29.29
CA GLY A 219 -36.33 -15.07 30.60
C GLY A 219 -37.02 -13.69 30.55
N ARG A 220 -36.63 -12.83 29.62
CA ARG A 220 -37.23 -11.48 29.43
C ARG A 220 -38.57 -11.51 28.71
N ILE A 221 -38.73 -12.34 27.68
CA ILE A 221 -39.98 -12.40 26.90
C ILE A 221 -41.08 -13.22 27.56
N ARG A 222 -40.79 -13.98 28.62
CA ARG A 222 -41.79 -14.69 29.43
C ARG A 222 -42.67 -13.71 30.19
N VAL A 223 -43.77 -13.30 29.55
CA VAL A 223 -44.88 -12.59 30.20
C VAL A 223 -45.44 -13.49 31.30
N PHE A 224 -45.28 -13.08 32.55
CA PHE A 224 -45.96 -13.70 33.68
C PHE A 224 -47.47 -13.42 33.57
N ASN A 225 -48.20 -14.37 33.00
CA ASN A 225 -49.65 -14.46 33.18
C ASN A 225 -49.95 -14.86 34.63
N SER A 226 -49.84 -13.90 35.54
CA SER A 226 -50.32 -14.03 36.92
C SER A 226 -51.80 -13.58 36.96
N PRO A 227 -52.76 -14.49 37.19
CA PRO A 227 -54.12 -14.11 37.46
C PRO A 227 -54.18 -13.59 38.89
N LEU A 228 -54.23 -12.27 39.05
CA LEU A 228 -54.80 -11.67 40.24
C LEU A 228 -56.29 -12.01 40.26
N ASP A 229 -56.66 -12.94 41.15
CA ASP A 229 -57.93 -13.07 41.88
C ASP A 229 -58.41 -14.52 41.97
N ASN A 230 -58.27 -15.10 43.17
CA ASN A 230 -59.48 -15.38 43.93
C ASN A 230 -59.20 -15.40 45.44
N GLN A 231 -60.05 -14.70 46.17
CA GLN A 231 -59.99 -14.54 47.61
C GLN A 231 -60.54 -15.80 48.30
N THR A 232 -59.83 -16.33 49.30
CA THR A 232 -60.46 -17.12 50.36
C THR A 232 -60.00 -16.62 51.72
N LEU A 233 -60.98 -16.26 52.54
CA LEU A 233 -60.85 -15.52 53.79
C LEU A 233 -60.57 -16.44 55.00
N LEU A 234 -59.76 -15.92 55.95
CA LEU A 234 -59.73 -16.20 57.40
C LEU A 234 -59.10 -17.54 57.91
N PRO A 235 -58.69 -17.62 59.21
CA PRO A 235 -58.32 -16.54 60.17
C PRO A 235 -57.00 -16.77 60.94
N SER A 236 -56.60 -15.72 61.67
CA SER A 236 -55.51 -15.62 62.65
C SER A 236 -55.17 -16.86 63.49
N SER A 237 -53.86 -17.03 63.75
CA SER A 237 -53.37 -17.46 65.07
C SER A 237 -52.02 -16.83 65.38
N MET A 238 -51.84 -16.43 66.65
CA MET A 238 -50.66 -15.72 67.13
C MET A 238 -49.48 -16.65 67.39
N ALA A 239 -48.27 -16.20 67.09
CA ALA A 239 -47.04 -16.68 67.71
C ALA A 239 -46.00 -15.54 67.81
N HIS A 240 -45.35 -15.44 68.98
CA HIS A 240 -44.36 -14.41 69.32
C HIS A 240 -42.97 -14.69 68.72
N GLN A 241 -42.29 -13.61 68.25
CA GLN A 241 -40.92 -13.16 68.60
C GLN A 241 -39.71 -14.16 68.58
N PRO A 242 -38.44 -13.68 68.52
CA PRO A 242 -37.90 -12.50 67.85
C PRO A 242 -36.63 -12.81 67.01
N SER A 243 -36.16 -11.83 66.23
CA SER A 243 -34.85 -11.84 65.58
C SER A 243 -33.71 -11.45 66.55
N PRO A 244 -32.47 -11.89 66.31
CA PRO A 244 -31.28 -11.21 66.78
C PRO A 244 -30.52 -10.53 65.62
N THR A 245 -30.15 -9.27 65.81
CA THR A 245 -29.15 -8.55 65.02
C THR A 245 -27.80 -8.57 65.74
N LEU A 246 -26.68 -8.57 64.97
CA LEU A 246 -25.37 -7.93 65.21
C LEU A 246 -24.15 -8.79 64.84
N GLY A 247 -23.06 -8.12 64.39
CA GLY A 247 -21.71 -8.68 64.25
C GLY A 247 -21.25 -8.89 62.80
N SER A 248 -20.71 -7.91 62.08
CA SER A 248 -19.39 -7.27 62.24
C SER A 248 -18.22 -7.98 61.54
N SER A 249 -17.86 -7.45 60.36
CA SER A 249 -16.49 -7.19 59.89
C SER A 249 -15.42 -8.30 59.96
N LEU A 250 -14.96 -8.74 58.78
CA LEU A 250 -13.53 -8.92 58.52
C LEU A 250 -13.14 -8.28 57.18
N ARG A 251 -12.23 -7.30 57.25
CA ARG A 251 -11.41 -6.84 56.11
C ARG A 251 -10.17 -7.72 56.04
N HIS A 252 -9.76 -8.15 54.86
CA HIS A 252 -8.34 -8.40 54.58
C HIS A 252 -7.93 -7.80 53.24
N THR A 253 -6.87 -7.00 53.32
CA THR A 253 -6.19 -6.32 52.22
C THR A 253 -5.09 -7.20 51.62
N ALA A 254 -4.94 -7.18 50.30
CA ALA A 254 -3.68 -7.51 49.63
C ALA A 254 -3.59 -6.76 48.28
N GLU A 255 -2.85 -5.66 48.26
CA GLU A 255 -2.44 -4.97 47.03
C GLU A 255 -1.15 -5.61 46.47
N SER A 256 -1.00 -5.71 45.15
CA SER A 256 0.09 -5.01 44.40
C SER A 256 0.53 -5.68 43.09
N ALA A 257 0.18 -5.07 41.95
CA ALA A 257 0.98 -4.89 40.72
C ALA A 257 0.09 -4.11 39.71
N LYS A 258 0.29 -2.82 39.32
CA LYS A 258 1.44 -2.16 38.66
C LYS A 258 1.95 -2.99 37.47
N LYS A 259 1.96 -2.60 36.19
CA LYS A 259 1.78 -1.34 35.41
C LYS A 259 1.39 -1.75 33.96
N SER A 260 0.91 -0.93 33.02
CA SER A 260 0.42 0.47 32.97
C SER A 260 -0.34 0.68 31.64
N ARG A 261 -1.39 1.51 31.61
CA ARG A 261 -2.04 2.02 30.37
C ARG A 261 -2.59 3.43 30.59
N SER A 262 -1.90 4.46 30.09
CA SER A 262 -2.38 5.85 30.11
C SER A 262 -1.78 6.68 28.96
N SER A 263 -2.38 6.61 27.77
CA SER A 263 -2.04 7.51 26.65
C SER A 263 -3.11 7.62 25.54
N ILE A 264 -4.34 7.14 25.74
CA ILE A 264 -5.40 7.14 24.71
C ILE A 264 -6.72 7.69 25.26
N LEU A 265 -6.73 8.94 25.74
CA LEU A 265 -7.96 9.67 26.08
C LEU A 265 -7.87 11.19 25.78
N GLN A 266 -6.98 11.62 24.89
CA GLN A 266 -6.81 13.05 24.59
C GLN A 266 -6.59 13.35 23.10
N ARG A 267 -7.44 12.79 22.24
CA ARG A 267 -7.63 13.29 20.87
C ARG A 267 -9.01 12.94 20.27
N GLN A 268 -10.08 13.36 20.95
CA GLN A 268 -11.43 13.47 20.38
C GLN A 268 -12.07 14.81 20.76
N ARG A 269 -11.90 15.80 19.88
CA ARG A 269 -12.82 16.93 19.67
C ARG A 269 -12.39 17.65 18.39
N GLY A 270 -13.36 17.96 17.52
CA GLY A 270 -13.12 18.45 16.17
C GLY A 270 -13.39 17.37 15.13
N VAL A 271 -14.68 17.04 14.95
CA VAL A 271 -15.19 16.72 13.61
C VAL A 271 -15.86 18.02 13.18
N GLU A 272 -15.12 18.83 12.45
CA GLU A 272 -15.69 19.82 11.54
C GLU A 272 -15.48 19.27 10.12
N GLU A 273 -16.39 19.65 9.23
CA GLU A 273 -16.51 19.11 7.88
C GLU A 273 -15.36 19.63 7.00
N GLU A 274 -14.45 18.74 6.60
CA GLU A 274 -13.60 18.94 5.43
C GLU A 274 -13.94 17.84 4.42
N GLU A 275 -14.95 18.11 3.59
CA GLU A 275 -15.09 17.47 2.29
C GLU A 275 -13.94 17.99 1.41
N GLU A 276 -12.80 17.28 1.38
CA GLU A 276 -11.81 17.52 0.33
C GLU A 276 -12.38 16.98 -1.00
N GLU A 277 -12.86 17.91 -1.83
CA GLU A 277 -13.13 17.71 -3.26
C GLU A 277 -11.82 17.36 -3.98
N ASP A 278 -11.43 16.08 -3.93
CA ASP A 278 -10.34 15.53 -4.74
C ASP A 278 -10.88 15.23 -6.16
N ASP A 279 -11.09 16.31 -6.94
CA ASP A 279 -11.29 16.28 -8.40
C ASP A 279 -9.99 15.78 -9.09
N GLU A 280 -9.65 14.50 -8.95
CA GLU A 280 -8.75 13.78 -9.88
C GLU A 280 -9.62 13.01 -10.91
N GLU A 281 -9.69 13.56 -12.13
CA GLU A 281 -10.51 13.14 -13.27
C GLU A 281 -10.56 11.61 -13.50
N GLU A 282 -11.77 11.06 -13.68
CA GLU A 282 -12.02 9.66 -14.05
C GLU A 282 -11.59 9.32 -15.50
N GLU A 283 -10.29 9.34 -15.81
CA GLU A 283 -9.74 8.85 -17.09
C GLU A 283 -9.22 7.37 -17.03
N GLU A 284 -9.64 6.56 -16.05
CA GLU A 284 -9.24 5.12 -15.98
C GLU A 284 -10.21 4.14 -16.71
N GLU A 285 -11.46 4.51 -17.03
CA GLU A 285 -12.48 3.56 -17.54
C GLU A 285 -12.19 2.96 -18.94
N GLU A 286 -11.64 3.71 -19.90
CA GLU A 286 -11.35 3.14 -21.24
C GLU A 286 -10.27 2.05 -21.21
N SER A 287 -9.39 2.05 -20.19
CA SER A 287 -8.28 1.08 -20.10
C SER A 287 -8.70 -0.30 -19.57
N GLU A 288 -9.78 -0.37 -18.79
CA GLU A 288 -10.23 -1.64 -18.22
C GLU A 288 -10.95 -2.54 -19.24
N ILE A 289 -11.65 -1.94 -20.22
CA ILE A 289 -12.49 -2.68 -21.18
C ILE A 289 -11.67 -3.60 -22.09
N GLU A 290 -10.46 -3.21 -22.50
CA GLU A 290 -9.55 -4.11 -23.24
C GLU A 290 -8.82 -5.12 -22.32
N ALA A 291 -8.55 -4.77 -21.06
CA ALA A 291 -7.80 -5.62 -20.13
C ALA A 291 -8.64 -6.79 -19.55
N GLN A 292 -9.96 -6.60 -19.41
CA GLN A 292 -10.87 -7.59 -18.82
C GLN A 292 -11.05 -8.86 -19.67
N GLN A 293 -10.72 -8.84 -20.98
CA GLN A 293 -10.96 -9.98 -21.88
C GLN A 293 -9.94 -11.15 -21.77
N SER A 294 -8.89 -11.07 -20.93
CA SER A 294 -7.83 -12.10 -20.94
C SER A 294 -7.20 -12.50 -19.59
N ARG A 295 -7.84 -12.23 -18.44
CA ARG A 295 -7.30 -12.62 -17.12
C ARG A 295 -8.14 -13.67 -16.39
N GLN A 296 -7.95 -14.94 -16.74
CA GLN A 296 -8.19 -16.01 -15.77
C GLN A 296 -7.14 -15.91 -14.65
N SER A 297 -7.58 -15.70 -13.41
CA SER A 297 -6.68 -15.65 -12.25
C SER A 297 -5.95 -16.99 -12.06
N TYR A 298 -4.70 -16.93 -11.60
CA TYR A 298 -3.90 -18.12 -11.29
C TYR A 298 -4.59 -19.03 -10.25
N ALA A 299 -5.36 -18.44 -9.31
CA ALA A 299 -6.15 -19.19 -8.34
C ALA A 299 -7.31 -19.98 -8.99
N SER A 300 -7.97 -19.43 -10.01
CA SER A 300 -9.00 -20.14 -10.78
C SER A 300 -8.41 -21.23 -11.67
N GLN A 301 -7.19 -21.06 -12.20
CA GLN A 301 -6.47 -22.12 -12.91
C GLN A 301 -6.06 -23.26 -11.98
N TYR A 302 -5.50 -22.94 -10.79
CA TYR A 302 -5.07 -23.94 -9.81
C TYR A 302 -6.25 -24.80 -9.30
N THR A 303 -7.39 -24.18 -9.02
CA THR A 303 -8.60 -24.91 -8.59
C THR A 303 -9.23 -25.75 -9.71
N GLN A 304 -9.13 -25.33 -10.98
CA GLN A 304 -9.52 -26.18 -12.13
C GLN A 304 -8.61 -27.40 -12.28
N ILE A 305 -7.28 -27.24 -12.14
CA ILE A 305 -6.30 -28.34 -12.24
C ILE A 305 -6.53 -29.40 -11.14
N LEU A 306 -6.91 -28.98 -9.92
CA LEU A 306 -7.26 -29.91 -8.85
C LEU A 306 -8.58 -30.66 -9.12
N ARG A 307 -9.59 -30.00 -9.71
CA ARG A 307 -10.86 -30.64 -10.09
C ARG A 307 -10.75 -31.64 -11.24
N GLN A 308 -9.66 -31.64 -12.00
CA GLN A 308 -9.41 -32.62 -13.08
C GLN A 308 -8.60 -33.84 -12.63
N LYS A 309 -8.23 -33.93 -11.34
CA LYS A 309 -7.40 -35.01 -10.77
C LYS A 309 -8.11 -35.90 -9.75
N ASN A 310 -9.39 -35.64 -9.49
CA ASN A 310 -10.29 -36.45 -8.68
C ASN A 310 -11.49 -36.92 -9.53
#